data_AF-A0AA97HGC1-F1
#
_entry.id   AF-A0AA97HGC1-F1
#
_cell.length_a   1.000
_cell.length_b   1.000
_cell.length_c   1.000
_cell.angle_alpha   90.00
_cell.angle_beta   90.00
_cell.angle_gamma   90.00
#
_symmetry.space_group_name_H-M   'P 1'
#
loop_
_entity.id
_entity.type
_entity.pdbx_description
1 polymer ?
#
loop_
_entity_poly.entity_id
_entity_poly.type
_entity_poly.pdbx_seq_one_letter_code
_entity_poly.pdbx_strand_id
1 'polypeptide(L)'
;MLFTYSPDLVYGIFSSMLVANVVMLLVGLIGIRFFCKIIEIPRMLMIPIIMFLSIIGAYAINNSMFDIGVAVFFGLLGFTLIKFSVPLSPILIGMILGPMAETNLRKSLLLYEGSWSFLYERPIALFFLVLTAFSVYTALRFNKKKEASVES
;
A
#
# COMPACT_ATOMS: atom_id res chain seq x y z
N MET A 1 -4.32 -19.28 -29.60
CA MET A 1 -4.01 -20.70 -29.88
C MET A 1 -4.12 -21.63 -28.65
N LEU A 2 -4.31 -21.15 -27.41
CA LEU A 2 -4.55 -21.99 -26.21
C LEU A 2 -6.01 -22.49 -26.05
N PHE A 3 -7.00 -21.70 -26.48
CA PHE A 3 -8.42 -22.05 -26.37
C PHE A 3 -8.85 -23.25 -27.25
N THR A 4 -8.04 -23.62 -28.24
CA THR A 4 -8.39 -24.66 -29.23
C THR A 4 -7.74 -26.02 -28.94
N TYR A 5 -6.56 -26.04 -28.28
CA TYR A 5 -5.81 -27.28 -28.01
C TYR A 5 -6.02 -27.85 -26.59
N SER A 6 -6.51 -27.05 -25.64
CA SER A 6 -6.81 -27.51 -24.27
C SER A 6 -7.99 -26.75 -23.67
N PRO A 7 -9.20 -26.89 -24.25
CA PRO A 7 -10.41 -26.22 -23.75
C PRO A 7 -10.67 -26.56 -22.28
N ASP A 8 -10.35 -27.78 -21.84
CA ASP A 8 -10.54 -28.26 -20.48
C ASP A 8 -9.82 -27.40 -19.42
N LEU A 9 -8.56 -27.02 -19.67
CA LEU A 9 -7.79 -26.19 -18.74
C LEU A 9 -8.34 -24.77 -18.61
N VAL A 10 -8.78 -24.20 -19.74
CA VAL A 10 -9.35 -22.85 -19.76
C VAL A 10 -10.69 -22.86 -19.01
N TYR A 11 -11.58 -23.80 -19.31
CA TYR A 11 -12.84 -23.93 -18.59
C TYR A 11 -12.62 -24.24 -17.11
N GLY A 12 -11.60 -25.02 -16.75
CA GLY A 12 -11.19 -25.27 -15.37
C GLY A 12 -10.74 -24.00 -14.62
N ILE A 13 -9.93 -23.15 -15.24
CA ILE A 13 -9.48 -21.89 -14.63
C ILE A 13 -10.65 -20.90 -14.50
N PHE A 14 -11.46 -20.72 -15.54
CA PHE A 14 -12.61 -19.80 -15.49
C PHE A 14 -13.67 -20.26 -14.49
N SER A 15 -13.98 -21.57 -14.46
CA SER A 15 -14.95 -22.12 -13.50
C SER A 15 -14.43 -22.05 -12.06
N SER A 16 -13.18 -22.42 -11.80
CA SER A 16 -12.59 -22.29 -10.46
C SER A 16 -12.46 -20.85 -10.00
N MET A 17 -12.17 -19.90 -10.90
CA MET A 17 -12.14 -18.48 -10.56
C MET A 17 -13.53 -17.96 -10.21
N LEU A 18 -14.57 -18.42 -10.92
CA LEU A 18 -15.97 -18.08 -10.60
C LEU A 18 -16.36 -18.67 -9.24
N VAL A 19 -16.08 -19.96 -9.00
CA VAL A 19 -16.34 -20.61 -7.70
C VAL A 19 -15.55 -19.94 -6.58
N ALA A 20 -14.28 -19.60 -6.80
CA ALA A 20 -13.44 -18.93 -5.80
C ALA A 20 -14.01 -17.56 -5.41
N ASN A 21 -14.52 -16.77 -6.37
CA ASN A 21 -15.17 -15.49 -6.06
C ASN A 21 -16.45 -15.69 -5.25
N VAL A 22 -17.27 -16.70 -5.59
CA VAL A 22 -18.48 -17.04 -4.83
C VAL A 22 -18.13 -17.46 -3.40
N VAL A 23 -17.13 -18.33 -3.23
CA VAL A 23 -16.66 -18.77 -1.91
C VAL A 23 -16.06 -17.62 -1.13
N MET A 24 -15.25 -16.76 -1.75
CA MET A 24 -14.67 -15.57 -1.14
C MET A 24 -15.76 -14.62 -0.63
N LEU A 25 -16.84 -14.44 -1.39
CA LEU A 25 -18.00 -13.66 -0.97
C LEU A 25 -18.66 -14.29 0.27
N LEU A 26 -18.93 -15.60 0.25
CA LEU A 26 -19.56 -16.29 1.39
C LEU A 26 -18.69 -16.22 2.65
N VAL A 27 -17.39 -16.51 2.53
CA VAL A 27 -16.43 -16.43 3.64
C VAL A 27 -16.30 -14.99 4.12
N GLY A 28 -16.29 -14.00 3.22
CA GLY A 28 -16.25 -12.58 3.57
C GLY A 28 -17.48 -12.13 4.35
N LEU A 29 -18.69 -12.54 3.94
CA LEU A 29 -19.94 -12.22 4.62
C LEU A 29 -20.06 -12.87 6.00
N ILE A 30 -19.59 -14.11 6.16
CA ILE A 30 -19.56 -14.77 7.47
C ILE A 30 -18.46 -14.14 8.34
N GLY A 31 -17.29 -13.92 7.78
CA GLY A 31 -16.11 -13.39 8.46
C GLY A 31 -16.32 -11.97 8.98
N ILE A 32 -16.94 -11.08 8.22
CA ILE A 32 -17.15 -9.68 8.64
C ILE A 32 -17.93 -9.58 9.95
N ARG A 33 -18.87 -10.52 10.20
CA ARG A 33 -19.62 -10.57 11.46
C ARG A 33 -18.72 -10.85 12.66
N PHE A 34 -17.69 -11.69 12.51
CA PHE A 34 -16.69 -11.93 13.54
C PHE A 34 -15.75 -10.74 13.71
N PHE A 35 -15.26 -10.17 12.61
CA PHE A 35 -14.34 -9.02 12.65
C PHE A 35 -14.98 -7.76 13.26
N CYS A 36 -16.26 -7.48 12.95
CA CYS A 36 -16.98 -6.36 13.57
C CYS A 36 -17.02 -6.48 15.10
N LYS A 37 -17.24 -7.69 15.63
CA LYS A 37 -17.28 -7.91 17.09
C LYS A 37 -15.95 -7.68 17.78
N ILE A 38 -14.83 -7.88 17.07
CA ILE A 38 -13.48 -7.58 17.58
C ILE A 38 -13.27 -6.05 17.65
N ILE A 39 -13.78 -5.31 16.66
CA ILE A 39 -13.64 -3.85 16.59
C ILE A 39 -14.51 -3.13 17.63
N GLU A 40 -15.61 -3.76 18.08
CA GLU A 40 -16.49 -3.23 19.14
C GLU A 40 -15.83 -3.20 20.53
N ILE A 41 -14.69 -3.88 20.71
CA ILE A 41 -13.94 -3.87 21.98
C ILE A 41 -13.44 -2.43 22.25
N PRO A 42 -13.56 -1.91 23.49
CA PRO A 42 -13.16 -0.54 23.79
C PRO A 42 -11.71 -0.27 23.38
N ARG A 43 -11.50 0.88 22.72
CA ARG A 43 -10.18 1.29 22.19
C ARG A 43 -9.06 1.26 23.24
N MET A 44 -9.40 1.50 24.51
CA MET A 44 -8.46 1.45 25.62
C MET A 44 -7.81 0.07 25.81
N LEU A 45 -8.49 -1.01 25.43
CA LEU A 45 -7.95 -2.37 25.44
C LEU A 45 -7.35 -2.78 24.09
N MET A 46 -7.92 -2.33 22.98
CA MET A 46 -7.43 -2.65 21.64
C MET A 46 -5.99 -2.16 21.43
N ILE A 47 -5.70 -0.91 21.80
CA ILE A 47 -4.38 -0.28 21.58
C ILE A 47 -3.24 -1.08 22.24
N PRO A 48 -3.27 -1.42 23.54
CA PRO A 48 -2.19 -2.18 24.16
C PRO A 48 -2.05 -3.59 23.57
N ILE A 49 -3.16 -4.27 23.27
CA ILE A 49 -3.13 -5.61 22.65
C ILE A 49 -2.46 -5.55 21.27
N ILE A 50 -2.84 -4.59 20.43
CA ILE A 50 -2.25 -4.40 19.09
C ILE A 50 -0.76 -4.06 19.20
N MET A 51 -0.37 -3.19 20.14
CA MET A 51 1.04 -2.85 20.38
C MET A 51 1.86 -4.08 20.79
N PHE A 52 1.39 -4.86 21.76
CA PHE A 52 2.06 -6.10 22.18
C PHE A 52 2.17 -7.10 21.03
N LEU A 53 1.07 -7.33 20.32
CA LEU A 53 1.05 -8.25 19.18
C LEU A 53 1.99 -7.80 18.05
N SER A 54 2.10 -6.48 17.81
CA SER A 54 3.00 -5.93 16.79
C SER A 54 4.47 -6.10 17.17
N ILE A 55 4.82 -5.92 18.44
CA ILE A 55 6.19 -6.14 18.94
C ILE A 55 6.56 -7.63 18.85
N ILE A 56 5.66 -8.53 19.26
CA ILE A 56 5.86 -9.97 19.14
C ILE A 56 5.98 -10.38 17.68
N GLY A 57 5.13 -9.83 16.81
CA GLY A 57 5.16 -10.07 15.36
C GLY A 57 6.48 -9.62 14.72
N ALA A 58 6.99 -8.45 15.07
CA ALA A 58 8.29 -7.96 14.60
C ALA A 58 9.43 -8.88 15.04
N TYR A 59 9.38 -9.38 16.28
CA TYR A 59 10.37 -10.33 16.79
C TYR A 59 10.28 -11.71 16.09
N ALA A 60 9.07 -12.18 15.78
CA ALA A 60 8.84 -13.52 15.23
C ALA A 60 9.43 -13.74 13.83
N ILE A 61 9.60 -12.68 13.02
CA ILE A 61 10.09 -12.80 11.64
C ILE A 61 11.59 -13.10 11.59
N ASN A 62 12.40 -12.31 12.30
CA ASN A 62 13.87 -12.42 12.23
C ASN A 62 14.56 -12.74 13.57
N ASN A 63 13.81 -12.97 14.66
CA ASN A 63 14.34 -13.13 16.03
C ASN A 63 15.36 -12.05 16.43
N SER A 64 15.22 -10.84 15.88
CA SER A 64 16.17 -9.74 16.06
C SER A 64 15.61 -8.66 16.97
N MET A 65 16.40 -8.27 17.98
CA MET A 65 16.07 -7.14 18.85
C MET A 65 16.11 -5.79 18.12
N PHE A 66 16.82 -5.72 16.98
CA PHE A 66 16.87 -4.53 16.14
C PHE A 66 15.50 -4.23 15.52
N ASP A 67 14.79 -5.26 15.07
CA ASP A 67 13.47 -5.10 14.44
C ASP A 67 12.42 -4.59 15.42
N ILE A 68 12.54 -4.97 16.70
CA ILE A 68 11.72 -4.40 17.78
C ILE A 68 12.01 -2.90 17.93
N GLY A 69 13.28 -2.51 17.95
CA GLY A 69 13.68 -1.10 18.03
C GLY A 69 13.14 -0.27 16.86
N VAL A 70 13.24 -0.79 15.63
CA VAL A 70 12.67 -0.15 14.43
C VAL A 70 11.15 -0.08 14.51
N ALA A 71 10.47 -1.15 14.94
CA ALA A 71 9.02 -1.19 15.09
C ALA A 71 8.51 -0.15 16.11
N VAL A 72 9.18 -0.02 17.25
CA VAL A 72 8.83 0.99 18.26
C VAL A 72 9.11 2.39 17.75
N PHE A 73 10.23 2.61 17.07
CA PHE A 73 10.57 3.91 16.47
C PHE A 73 9.53 4.35 15.43
N PHE A 74 9.18 3.48 14.48
CA PHE A 74 8.15 3.76 13.47
C PHE A 74 6.74 3.84 14.07
N GLY A 75 6.44 3.09 15.14
CA GLY A 75 5.20 3.22 15.90
C GLY A 75 5.07 4.60 16.55
N LEU A 76 6.16 5.11 17.14
CA LEU A 76 6.20 6.46 17.72
C LEU A 76 6.06 7.55 16.65
N LEU A 77 6.74 7.39 15.50
CA LEU A 77 6.57 8.27 14.33
C LEU A 77 5.13 8.24 13.81
N GLY A 78 4.49 7.08 13.75
CA GLY A 78 3.08 6.95 13.39
C GLY A 78 2.18 7.73 14.35
N PHE A 79 2.45 7.65 15.65
CA PHE A 79 1.70 8.40 16.67
C PHE A 79 1.86 9.92 16.51
N THR A 80 3.06 10.42 16.18
CA THR A 80 3.24 11.85 15.92
C THR A 80 2.53 12.30 14.65
N LEU A 81 2.55 11.50 13.57
CA LEU A 81 1.81 11.80 12.33
C LEU A 81 0.30 11.90 12.53
N ILE A 82 -0.27 11.04 13.38
CA ILE A 82 -1.68 11.11 13.79
C ILE A 82 -1.95 12.42 14.56
N LYS A 83 -1.02 12.84 15.43
CA LYS A 83 -1.12 14.13 16.16
C LYS A 83 -1.09 15.33 15.21
N PHE A 84 -0.36 15.25 14.10
CA PHE A 84 -0.35 16.27 13.03
C PHE A 84 -1.59 16.23 12.12
N SER A 85 -2.60 15.40 12.42
CA SER A 85 -3.81 15.23 11.61
C SER A 85 -3.53 14.86 10.15
N VAL A 86 -2.39 14.19 9.89
CA VAL A 86 -2.12 13.64 8.56
C VAL A 86 -3.09 12.48 8.35
N PRO A 87 -3.91 12.50 7.29
CA PRO A 87 -4.83 11.39 7.02
C PRO A 87 -4.03 10.10 6.82
N LEU A 88 -4.53 9.00 7.40
CA LEU A 88 -3.88 7.69 7.32
C LEU A 88 -3.85 7.15 5.88
N SER A 89 -4.79 7.58 5.04
CA SER A 89 -4.98 7.11 3.67
C SER A 89 -3.75 7.35 2.77
N PRO A 90 -3.19 8.57 2.66
CA PRO A 90 -1.94 8.80 1.92
C PRO A 90 -0.75 7.96 2.37
N ILE A 91 -0.61 7.70 3.68
CA ILE A 91 0.50 6.91 4.23
C ILE A 91 0.40 5.46 3.73
N LEU A 92 -0.81 4.87 3.79
CA LEU A 92 -1.06 3.52 3.29
C LEU A 92 -0.82 3.41 1.77
N ILE A 93 -1.31 4.39 1.01
CA ILE A 93 -1.11 4.43 -0.45
C ILE A 93 0.38 4.54 -0.78
N GLY A 94 1.13 5.40 -0.10
CA GLY A 94 2.58 5.51 -0.27
C GLY A 94 3.32 4.22 0.09
N MET A 95 2.91 3.54 1.17
CA MET A 95 3.51 2.28 1.61
C MET A 95 3.29 1.14 0.60
N ILE A 96 2.11 1.06 -0.02
CA ILE A 96 1.80 0.01 -1.01
C ILE A 96 2.39 0.35 -2.38
N LEU A 97 2.26 1.61 -2.83
CA LEU A 97 2.72 2.03 -4.15
C LEU A 97 4.24 2.21 -4.22
N GLY A 98 4.90 2.59 -3.11
CA GLY A 98 6.35 2.76 -3.04
C GLY A 98 7.14 1.55 -3.56
N PRO A 99 6.97 0.34 -3.00
CA PRO A 99 7.68 -0.85 -3.47
C PRO A 99 7.30 -1.24 -4.90
N MET A 100 6.04 -1.01 -5.32
CA MET A 100 5.63 -1.22 -6.71
C MET A 100 6.37 -0.26 -7.65
N ALA A 101 6.45 1.03 -7.30
CA ALA A 101 7.15 2.05 -8.08
C ALA A 101 8.65 1.74 -8.18
N GLU A 102 9.29 1.41 -7.06
CA GLU A 102 10.71 1.02 -7.02
C GLU A 102 10.97 -0.23 -7.85
N THR A 103 10.12 -1.25 -7.73
CA THR A 103 10.27 -2.49 -8.50
C THR A 103 10.10 -2.24 -10.00
N ASN A 104 9.12 -1.42 -10.40
CA ASN A 104 8.91 -1.09 -11.81
C ASN A 104 10.04 -0.20 -12.36
N LEU A 105 10.55 0.73 -11.56
CA LEU A 105 11.71 1.54 -11.91
C LEU A 105 12.96 0.67 -12.07
N ARG A 106 13.24 -0.22 -11.12
CA ARG A 106 14.35 -1.17 -11.18
C ARG A 106 14.24 -2.08 -12.40
N LYS A 107 13.05 -2.62 -12.68
CA LYS A 107 12.79 -3.41 -13.90
C LYS A 107 13.10 -2.61 -15.16
N SER A 108 12.65 -1.35 -15.21
CA SER A 108 12.91 -0.46 -16.34
C SER A 108 14.40 -0.19 -16.52
N LEU A 109 15.14 0.07 -15.43
CA LEU A 109 16.60 0.26 -15.47
C LEU A 109 17.35 -1.01 -15.90
N LEU A 110 16.92 -2.19 -15.45
CA LEU A 110 17.50 -3.47 -15.88
C LEU A 110 17.27 -3.74 -17.37
N LEU A 111 16.11 -3.37 -17.91
CA LEU A 111 15.78 -3.47 -19.34
C LEU A 111 16.67 -2.57 -20.23
N TYR A 112 17.19 -1.47 -19.68
CA TYR A 112 18.05 -0.51 -20.38
C TYR A 112 19.53 -0.58 -19.92
N GLU A 113 19.94 -1.73 -19.35
CA GLU A 113 21.31 -2.00 -18.92
C GLU A 113 21.91 -0.92 -17.98
N GLY A 114 21.06 -0.30 -17.15
CA GLY A 114 21.46 0.76 -16.22
C GLY A 114 21.59 2.16 -16.83
N SER A 115 21.25 2.35 -18.11
CA SER A 115 21.20 3.68 -18.72
C SER A 115 19.89 4.41 -18.41
N TRP A 116 19.99 5.68 -17.98
CA TRP A 116 18.84 6.56 -17.75
C TRP A 116 18.24 7.09 -19.08
N SER A 117 18.73 6.63 -20.23
CA SER A 117 18.25 7.04 -21.56
C SER A 117 16.76 6.78 -21.78
N PHE A 118 16.16 5.82 -21.07
CA PHE A 118 14.72 5.52 -21.17
C PHE A 118 13.83 6.74 -20.84
N LEU A 119 14.33 7.67 -20.01
CA LEU A 119 13.61 8.90 -19.65
C LEU A 119 13.50 9.90 -20.80
N TYR A 120 14.45 9.87 -21.74
CA TYR A 120 14.54 10.81 -22.87
C TYR A 120 14.12 10.17 -24.20
N GLU A 121 14.37 8.87 -24.40
CA GLU A 121 14.03 8.15 -25.64
C GLU A 121 12.53 7.84 -25.76
N ARG A 122 11.80 7.77 -24.64
CA ARG A 122 10.36 7.51 -24.62
C ARG A 122 9.60 8.81 -24.39
N PRO A 123 9.01 9.44 -25.43
CA PRO A 123 8.26 10.70 -25.28
C PRO A 123 7.07 10.57 -24.31
N ILE A 124 6.51 9.36 -24.15
CA ILE A 124 5.47 9.06 -23.16
C ILE A 124 6.01 9.18 -21.72
N ALA A 125 7.22 8.67 -21.44
CA ALA A 125 7.79 8.72 -20.09
C ALA A 125 8.07 10.18 -19.69
N LEU A 126 8.62 10.97 -20.60
CA LEU A 126 8.90 12.39 -20.39
C LEU A 126 7.59 13.17 -20.16
N PHE A 127 6.54 12.91 -20.95
CA PHE A 127 5.22 13.51 -20.76
C PHE A 127 4.65 13.22 -19.35
N PHE A 128 4.64 11.96 -18.92
CA PHE A 128 4.14 11.58 -17.59
C PHE A 128 5.00 12.16 -16.45
N LEU A 129 6.31 12.28 -16.63
CA LEU A 129 7.21 12.87 -15.64
C LEU A 129 6.94 14.36 -15.48
N VAL A 130 6.82 15.10 -16.58
CA VAL A 130 6.45 16.53 -16.56
C VAL A 130 5.08 16.73 -15.92
N LEU A 131 4.10 15.88 -16.25
CA LEU A 131 2.75 15.95 -15.70
C LEU A 131 2.73 15.65 -14.19
N THR A 132 3.55 14.70 -13.74
CA THR A 132 3.76 14.40 -12.32
C THR A 132 4.40 15.59 -11.60
N ALA A 133 5.46 16.17 -12.17
CA ALA A 133 6.11 17.36 -11.61
C ALA A 133 5.15 18.56 -11.54
N PHE A 134 4.33 18.76 -12.57
CA PHE A 134 3.29 19.79 -12.60
C PHE A 134 2.20 19.55 -11.56
N SER A 135 1.75 18.30 -11.39
CA SER A 135 0.76 17.91 -10.39
C SER A 135 1.29 18.13 -8.97
N VAL A 136 2.54 17.75 -8.69
CA VAL A 136 3.18 18.00 -7.39
C VAL A 136 3.35 19.51 -7.16
N TYR A 137 3.79 20.27 -8.16
CA TYR A 137 3.93 21.73 -8.07
C TYR A 137 2.60 22.43 -7.75
N THR A 138 1.54 22.05 -8.46
CA THR A 138 0.19 22.61 -8.25
C THR A 138 -0.40 22.17 -6.90
N ALA A 139 -0.20 20.92 -6.48
CA ALA A 139 -0.62 20.41 -5.18
C ALA A 139 0.08 21.13 -4.02
N LEU A 140 1.40 21.38 -4.12
CA LEU A 140 2.15 22.12 -3.10
C LEU A 140 1.70 23.59 -3.01
N ARG A 141 1.41 24.23 -4.16
CA ARG A 141 0.83 25.59 -4.20
C ARG A 141 -0.59 25.64 -3.62
N PHE A 142 -1.40 24.60 -3.82
CA PHE A 142 -2.75 24.51 -3.25
C PHE A 142 -2.75 24.24 -1.74
N ASN A 143 -1.85 23.40 -1.22
CA ASN A 143 -1.74 23.14 0.21
C ASN A 143 -1.28 24.38 1.00
N LYS A 144 -0.33 25.17 0.47
CA LYS A 144 0.04 26.47 1.07
C LYS A 144 -1.13 27.46 1.15
N LYS A 145 -2.13 27.35 0.26
CA LYS A 145 -3.28 28.26 0.23
C LYS A 145 -4.36 27.91 1.27
N LYS A 146 -4.43 26.65 1.73
CA LYS A 146 -5.32 26.21 2.81
C LYS A 146 -4.80 26.58 4.20
N GLU A 147 -3.49 26.64 4.39
CA GLU A 147 -2.89 27.10 5.65
C GLU A 147 -3.09 28.61 5.85
N ALA A 148 -3.11 29.40 4.78
CA ALA A 148 -3.30 30.87 4.84
C ALA A 148 -4.76 31.34 5.04
N SER A 149 -5.76 30.45 5.03
CA SER A 149 -7.19 30.80 5.24
C SER A 149 -7.75 30.33 6.58
N VAL A 150 -6.93 29.70 7.42
CA VAL A 150 -7.29 29.31 8.80
C VAL A 150 -6.75 30.32 9.82
N GLU A 151 -5.90 31.25 9.40
CA GLU A 151 -5.26 32.29 10.23
C GLU A 151 -5.78 33.72 9.97
N SER A 152 -7.00 33.85 9.43
CA SER A 152 -7.69 35.13 9.24
C SER A 152 -9.09 35.11 9.83
#